data_AF-I4CCG1-F1
#
_entry.id   AF-I4CCG1-F1
#
_cell.length_a   1.000
_cell.length_b   1.000
_cell.length_c   1.000
_cell.angle_alpha   90.00
_cell.angle_beta   90.00
_cell.angle_gamma   90.00
#
_symmetry.space_group_name_H-M   'P 1'
#
loop_
_entity.id
_entity.type
_entity.pdbx_description
1 polymer ?
#
loop_
_entity_poly.entity_id
_entity_poly.type
_entity_poly.pdbx_seq_one_letter_code
_entity_poly.pdbx_strand_id
1 'polypeptide(L)'
;MRFSCRYRLLVTPVFLCSIFLFGLAVHCRAEGFEVFDLVTGVIDSPHFKGKDPLTKLRLAADLLRNKKLRHSDMTFLVLDWGDRYLREPSDPMERLRRWAELNSDDQLSHLRIPRDVLNRILLAEYLVGQPQYMNGGPLQRLEILKQLSESNLVDWSVSLAYARLYAGGLISGGKTYQPVTPLEGLTALKQLKDNGLVGWHYKVPTEAILVAEALAMDKGFQQASPYDQLLKLRDLERKGLITMLTKKELEKLPAWRMLISETQFLKSDPAVKKTRLSELKSEGLLSASTWSDLATIFRPVPLATNNEHRPMPLPEKTQIPAN
;
A
#
# COMPACT_ATOMS: atom_id res chain seq x y z
N MET A 1 -37.02 2.76 55.98
CA MET A 1 -35.98 3.31 55.08
C MET A 1 -36.51 3.29 53.65
N ARG A 2 -36.74 4.46 53.06
CA ARG A 2 -37.24 4.63 51.69
C ARG A 2 -36.02 4.86 50.78
N PHE A 3 -35.88 4.08 49.71
CA PHE A 3 -35.07 4.49 48.56
C PHE A 3 -35.98 4.66 47.35
N SER A 4 -35.96 5.89 46.84
CA SER A 4 -36.77 6.38 45.74
C SER A 4 -35.93 6.42 44.46
N CYS A 5 -36.49 5.84 43.41
CA CYS A 5 -36.43 6.18 41.98
C CYS A 5 -35.41 7.24 41.50
N ARG A 6 -34.57 6.88 40.51
CA ARG A 6 -34.20 7.76 39.37
C ARG A 6 -33.87 6.94 38.11
N TYR A 7 -34.88 6.67 37.29
CA TYR A 7 -34.69 6.56 35.84
C TYR A 7 -34.86 7.97 35.26
N ARG A 8 -33.81 8.54 34.67
CA ARG A 8 -33.91 9.80 33.89
C ARG A 8 -33.06 9.71 32.62
N LEU A 9 -33.79 9.88 31.51
CA LEU A 9 -33.40 10.49 30.24
C LEU A 9 -32.35 9.79 29.36
N LEU A 10 -32.84 8.85 28.54
CA LEU A 10 -32.27 8.44 27.26
C LEU A 10 -33.35 8.65 26.17
N VAL A 11 -33.70 9.89 25.85
CA VAL A 11 -34.66 10.20 24.75
C VAL A 11 -34.16 11.32 23.83
N THR A 12 -33.03 11.96 24.11
CA THR A 12 -32.61 13.17 23.40
C THR A 12 -31.73 13.00 22.14
N PRO A 13 -30.95 11.93 21.88
CA PRO A 13 -30.10 11.91 20.68
C PRO A 13 -30.81 11.42 19.41
N VAL A 14 -31.89 10.64 19.53
CA VAL A 14 -32.58 10.05 18.37
C VAL A 14 -33.48 11.07 17.67
N PHE A 15 -34.17 11.92 18.43
CA PHE A 15 -35.10 12.92 17.86
C PHE A 15 -34.37 14.04 17.11
N LEU A 16 -33.19 14.46 17.58
CA LEU A 16 -32.36 15.45 16.90
C LEU A 16 -31.74 14.91 15.60
N CYS A 17 -31.37 13.64 15.56
CA CYS A 17 -30.84 12.99 14.36
C CYS A 17 -31.92 12.88 13.26
N SER A 18 -33.16 12.55 13.64
CA SER A 18 -34.28 12.46 12.71
C SER A 18 -34.68 13.82 12.11
N ILE A 19 -34.67 14.90 12.91
CA ILE A 19 -34.97 16.25 12.41
C ILE A 19 -33.85 16.77 11.49
N PHE A 20 -32.59 16.45 11.80
CA PHE A 20 -31.45 16.83 10.95
C PHE A 20 -31.47 16.08 9.61
N LEU A 21 -31.76 14.78 9.61
CA LEU A 21 -31.90 13.97 8.39
C LEU A 21 -33.13 14.37 7.56
N PHE A 22 -34.24 14.76 8.20
CA PHE A 22 -35.42 15.26 7.50
C PHE A 22 -35.18 16.67 6.93
N GLY A 23 -34.48 17.54 7.66
CA GLY A 23 -34.04 18.85 7.16
C GLY A 23 -33.09 18.74 5.98
N LEU A 24 -32.12 17.81 6.02
CA LEU A 24 -31.21 17.53 4.91
C LEU A 24 -31.96 16.97 3.69
N ALA A 25 -32.90 16.04 3.90
CA ALA A 25 -33.71 15.46 2.83
C ALA A 25 -34.66 16.48 2.16
N VAL A 26 -35.17 17.46 2.93
CA VAL A 26 -36.01 18.54 2.40
C VAL A 26 -35.18 19.62 1.69
N HIS A 27 -33.98 19.96 2.19
CA HIS A 27 -33.05 20.86 1.50
C HIS A 27 -32.53 20.24 0.20
N CYS A 28 -32.15 18.95 0.20
CA CYS A 28 -31.77 18.23 -1.01
C CYS A 28 -32.92 18.08 -2.02
N ARG A 29 -34.19 18.08 -1.58
CA ARG A 29 -35.35 18.09 -2.48
C ARG A 29 -35.57 19.48 -3.10
N ALA A 30 -35.51 20.56 -2.33
CA ALA A 30 -35.75 21.91 -2.82
C ALA A 30 -34.68 22.37 -3.84
N GLU A 31 -33.39 22.12 -3.55
CA GLU A 31 -32.31 22.40 -4.50
C GLU A 31 -32.32 21.42 -5.69
N GLY A 32 -32.77 20.18 -5.47
CA GLY A 32 -32.95 19.20 -6.53
C GLY A 32 -33.92 19.67 -7.60
N PHE A 33 -35.10 20.20 -7.23
CA PHE A 33 -36.10 20.67 -8.20
C PHE A 33 -35.61 21.83 -9.07
N GLU A 34 -34.93 22.83 -8.51
CA GLU A 34 -34.37 23.94 -9.29
C GLU A 34 -33.23 23.48 -10.22
N VAL A 35 -32.40 22.54 -9.76
CA VAL A 35 -31.36 21.93 -10.61
C VAL A 35 -31.97 21.10 -11.74
N PHE A 36 -33.06 20.36 -11.50
CA PHE A 36 -33.75 19.58 -12.54
C PHE A 36 -34.41 20.47 -13.60
N ASP A 37 -35.05 21.57 -13.21
CA ASP A 37 -35.67 22.53 -14.16
C ASP A 37 -34.61 23.31 -14.97
N LEU A 38 -33.46 23.62 -14.36
CA LEU A 38 -32.34 24.23 -15.06
C LEU A 38 -31.69 23.25 -16.06
N VAL A 39 -31.54 21.98 -15.65
CA VAL A 39 -30.99 20.89 -16.48
C VAL A 39 -31.90 20.61 -17.68
N THR A 40 -33.22 20.52 -17.50
CA THR A 40 -34.17 20.35 -18.62
C THR A 40 -34.16 21.57 -19.55
N GLY A 41 -34.14 22.79 -19.00
CA GLY A 41 -34.02 24.02 -19.78
C GLY A 41 -32.75 24.09 -20.67
N VAL A 42 -31.63 23.56 -20.18
CA VAL A 42 -30.39 23.46 -20.97
C VAL A 42 -30.47 22.33 -22.01
N ILE A 43 -30.94 21.14 -21.63
CA ILE A 43 -31.06 19.97 -22.53
C ILE A 43 -31.99 20.26 -23.70
N ASP A 44 -33.14 20.88 -23.42
CA ASP A 44 -34.17 21.16 -24.41
C ASP A 44 -33.93 22.44 -25.20
N SER A 45 -32.87 23.19 -24.86
CA SER A 45 -32.51 24.38 -25.62
C SER A 45 -32.17 24.04 -27.08
N PRO A 46 -32.52 24.93 -28.03
CA PRO A 46 -32.20 24.73 -29.45
C PRO A 46 -30.71 24.54 -29.74
N HIS A 47 -29.85 24.98 -28.82
CA HIS A 47 -28.40 24.88 -28.95
C HIS A 47 -27.89 23.45 -28.81
N PHE A 48 -28.54 22.61 -27.99
CA PHE A 48 -28.09 21.25 -27.69
C PHE A 48 -29.01 20.16 -28.26
N LYS A 49 -30.29 20.45 -28.46
CA LYS A 49 -31.27 19.48 -28.96
C LYS A 49 -30.85 18.85 -30.29
N GLY A 50 -30.95 17.51 -30.38
CA GLY A 50 -30.65 16.75 -31.60
C GLY A 50 -29.15 16.56 -31.94
N LYS A 51 -28.23 17.16 -31.17
CA LYS A 51 -26.78 16.99 -31.39
C LYS A 51 -26.23 15.75 -30.69
N ASP A 52 -25.15 15.20 -31.25
CA ASP A 52 -24.43 14.10 -30.62
C ASP A 52 -23.74 14.57 -29.32
N PRO A 53 -23.43 13.65 -28.39
CA PRO A 53 -22.91 14.03 -27.08
C PRO A 53 -21.55 14.74 -27.11
N LEU A 54 -20.65 14.40 -28.05
CA LEU A 54 -19.35 15.06 -28.16
C LEU A 54 -19.50 16.51 -28.64
N THR A 55 -20.34 16.73 -29.64
CA THR A 55 -20.66 18.09 -30.10
C THR A 55 -21.31 18.92 -29.00
N LYS A 56 -22.20 18.32 -28.18
CA LYS A 56 -22.78 19.00 -27.01
C LYS A 56 -21.71 19.42 -26.00
N LEU A 57 -20.73 18.54 -25.72
CA LEU A 57 -19.61 18.87 -24.84
C LEU A 57 -18.78 20.03 -25.40
N ARG A 58 -18.39 19.98 -26.67
CA ARG A 58 -17.61 21.08 -27.30
C ARG A 58 -18.34 22.42 -27.23
N LEU A 59 -19.63 22.43 -27.56
CA LEU A 59 -20.47 23.63 -27.46
C LEU A 59 -20.60 24.14 -26.02
N ALA A 60 -20.74 23.25 -25.05
CA ALA A 60 -20.75 23.64 -23.64
C ALA A 60 -19.42 24.26 -23.19
N ALA A 61 -18.28 23.72 -23.65
CA ALA A 61 -16.98 24.30 -23.38
C ALA A 61 -16.87 25.73 -23.92
N ASP A 62 -17.34 25.96 -25.16
CA ASP A 62 -17.36 27.29 -25.77
C ASP A 62 -18.28 28.27 -25.03
N LEU A 63 -19.47 27.82 -24.62
CA LEU A 63 -20.40 28.66 -23.88
C LEU A 63 -19.88 29.01 -22.47
N LEU A 64 -19.19 28.09 -21.81
CA LEU A 64 -18.49 28.35 -20.54
C LEU A 64 -17.33 29.32 -20.72
N ARG A 65 -16.50 29.13 -21.76
CA ARG A 65 -15.39 30.04 -22.09
C ARG A 65 -15.89 31.47 -22.34
N ASN A 66 -17.03 31.59 -22.99
CA ASN A 66 -17.70 32.86 -23.27
C ASN A 66 -18.58 33.38 -22.12
N LYS A 67 -18.52 32.76 -20.92
CA LYS A 67 -19.29 33.13 -19.72
C LYS A 67 -20.81 33.18 -19.91
N LYS A 68 -21.33 32.43 -20.89
CA LYS A 68 -22.77 32.30 -21.16
C LYS A 68 -23.45 31.23 -20.31
N LEU A 69 -22.66 30.34 -19.69
CA LEU A 69 -23.10 29.31 -18.76
C LEU A 69 -22.20 29.34 -17.50
N ARG A 70 -22.70 28.84 -16.37
CA ARG A 70 -21.89 28.62 -15.16
C ARG A 70 -21.51 27.15 -15.05
N HIS A 71 -20.38 26.87 -14.39
CA HIS A 71 -19.93 25.49 -14.18
C HIS A 71 -20.89 24.66 -13.32
N SER A 72 -21.53 25.27 -12.30
CA SER A 72 -22.52 24.61 -11.43
C SER A 72 -23.62 23.94 -12.24
N ASP A 73 -24.10 24.63 -13.26
CA ASP A 73 -25.28 24.28 -14.06
C ASP A 73 -24.97 23.11 -15.02
N MET A 74 -23.69 22.84 -15.25
CA MET A 74 -23.21 21.89 -16.26
C MET A 74 -22.69 20.57 -15.67
N THR A 75 -22.49 20.47 -14.35
CA THR A 75 -21.78 19.33 -13.74
C THR A 75 -22.42 17.99 -14.07
N PHE A 76 -23.75 17.88 -13.96
CA PHE A 76 -24.48 16.65 -14.28
C PHE A 76 -24.56 16.37 -15.78
N LEU A 77 -24.73 17.42 -16.59
CA LEU A 77 -24.82 17.32 -18.05
C LEU A 77 -23.51 16.85 -18.68
N VAL A 78 -22.39 17.36 -18.17
CA VAL A 78 -21.05 16.98 -18.64
C VAL A 78 -20.76 15.52 -18.34
N LEU A 79 -21.21 15.03 -17.18
CA LEU A 79 -21.10 13.62 -16.84
C LEU A 79 -22.00 12.75 -17.73
N ASP A 80 -23.28 13.12 -17.91
CA ASP A 80 -24.23 12.37 -18.76
C ASP A 80 -23.78 12.33 -20.23
N TRP A 81 -23.43 13.47 -20.83
CA TRP A 81 -22.98 13.51 -22.22
C TRP A 81 -21.63 12.83 -22.42
N GLY A 82 -20.72 12.98 -21.46
CA GLY A 82 -19.45 12.24 -21.44
C GLY A 82 -19.67 10.74 -21.39
N ASP A 83 -20.49 10.25 -20.45
CA ASP A 83 -20.80 8.82 -20.32
C ASP A 83 -21.49 8.27 -21.59
N ARG A 84 -22.47 8.99 -22.16
CA ARG A 84 -23.13 8.59 -23.42
C ARG A 84 -22.17 8.50 -24.59
N TYR A 85 -21.28 9.48 -24.76
CA TYR A 85 -20.25 9.44 -25.80
C TYR A 85 -19.32 8.23 -25.64
N LEU A 86 -18.90 7.97 -24.41
CA LEU A 86 -17.96 6.89 -24.09
C LEU A 86 -18.61 5.51 -24.18
N ARG A 87 -19.91 5.37 -23.90
CA ARG A 87 -20.65 4.09 -23.89
C ARG A 87 -21.29 3.71 -25.22
N GLU A 88 -21.35 4.62 -26.19
CA GLU A 88 -21.96 4.34 -27.49
C GLU A 88 -21.33 3.10 -28.20
N PRO A 89 -20.00 2.89 -28.20
CA PRO A 89 -19.43 1.62 -28.67
C PRO A 89 -19.81 0.46 -27.74
N SER A 90 -20.13 -0.71 -28.32
CA SER A 90 -20.35 -1.94 -27.54
C SER A 90 -19.05 -2.56 -27.02
N ASP A 91 -17.95 -2.43 -27.78
CA ASP A 91 -16.64 -2.97 -27.45
C ASP A 91 -15.93 -2.13 -26.37
N PRO A 92 -15.58 -2.70 -25.19
CA PRO A 92 -14.88 -1.97 -24.12
C PRO A 92 -13.54 -1.35 -24.53
N MET A 93 -12.81 -1.96 -25.48
CA MET A 93 -11.55 -1.40 -25.97
C MET A 93 -11.78 -0.13 -26.80
N GLU A 94 -12.78 -0.13 -27.69
CA GLU A 94 -13.19 1.09 -28.39
C GLU A 94 -13.64 2.20 -27.43
N ARG A 95 -14.26 1.88 -26.29
CA ARG A 95 -14.60 2.88 -25.27
C ARG A 95 -13.36 3.54 -24.66
N LEU A 96 -12.31 2.76 -24.39
CA LEU A 96 -11.02 3.30 -23.91
C LEU A 96 -10.35 4.19 -24.97
N ARG A 97 -10.45 3.85 -26.26
CA ARG A 97 -9.96 4.70 -27.36
C ARG A 97 -10.71 6.03 -27.41
N ARG A 98 -12.04 6.02 -27.34
CA ARG A 98 -12.84 7.25 -27.25
C ARG A 98 -12.52 8.09 -26.01
N TRP A 99 -12.21 7.44 -24.89
CA TRP A 99 -11.73 8.17 -23.72
C TRP A 99 -10.40 8.87 -23.99
N ALA A 100 -9.45 8.22 -24.65
CA ALA A 100 -8.16 8.83 -25.01
C ALA A 100 -8.35 10.03 -25.96
N GLU A 101 -9.26 9.91 -26.93
CA GLU A 101 -9.66 11.01 -27.82
C GLU A 101 -10.26 12.19 -27.02
N LEU A 102 -11.22 11.91 -26.13
CA LEU A 102 -11.85 12.92 -25.27
C LEU A 102 -10.85 13.62 -24.34
N ASN A 103 -9.90 12.86 -23.76
CA ASN A 103 -8.88 13.39 -22.86
C ASN A 103 -7.89 14.31 -23.59
N SER A 104 -7.63 14.02 -24.87
CA SER A 104 -6.70 14.76 -25.72
C SER A 104 -7.36 15.94 -26.46
N ASP A 105 -8.68 16.15 -26.31
CA ASP A 105 -9.40 17.24 -26.97
C ASP A 105 -9.23 18.57 -26.22
N ASP A 106 -8.35 19.41 -26.75
CA ASP A 106 -8.05 20.74 -26.21
C ASP A 106 -9.27 21.68 -26.13
N GLN A 107 -10.30 21.46 -26.97
CA GLN A 107 -11.53 22.26 -26.90
C GLN A 107 -12.27 22.02 -25.60
N LEU A 108 -12.10 20.83 -25.00
CA LEU A 108 -12.76 20.43 -23.76
C LEU A 108 -11.94 20.81 -22.50
N SER A 109 -10.79 21.48 -22.65
CA SER A 109 -9.91 21.87 -21.54
C SER A 109 -10.59 22.72 -20.45
N HIS A 110 -11.58 23.55 -20.82
CA HIS A 110 -12.33 24.36 -19.85
C HIS A 110 -13.45 23.60 -19.15
N LEU A 111 -13.82 22.42 -19.64
CA LEU A 111 -14.83 21.59 -18.99
C LEU A 111 -14.20 20.77 -17.87
N ARG A 112 -14.82 20.83 -16.70
CA ARG A 112 -14.48 19.95 -15.57
C ARG A 112 -15.12 18.58 -15.76
N ILE A 113 -14.58 17.80 -16.69
CA ILE A 113 -14.94 16.40 -16.89
C ILE A 113 -14.27 15.58 -15.77
N PRO A 114 -14.98 14.69 -15.05
CA PRO A 114 -14.37 13.80 -14.05
C PRO A 114 -13.61 12.65 -14.73
N ARG A 115 -12.53 12.97 -15.46
CA ARG A 115 -11.81 12.06 -16.36
C ARG A 115 -11.28 10.81 -15.66
N ASP A 116 -10.69 10.96 -14.46
CA ASP A 116 -10.22 9.83 -13.64
C ASP A 116 -11.33 8.83 -13.31
N VAL A 117 -12.53 9.32 -12.97
CA VAL A 117 -13.66 8.46 -12.59
C VAL A 117 -14.16 7.69 -13.80
N LEU A 118 -14.33 8.38 -14.93
CA LEU A 118 -14.75 7.75 -16.19
C LEU A 118 -13.73 6.72 -16.67
N ASN A 119 -12.43 7.05 -16.64
CA ASN A 119 -11.38 6.13 -17.05
C ASN A 119 -11.31 4.89 -16.15
N ARG A 120 -11.48 5.04 -14.83
CA ARG A 120 -11.57 3.90 -13.89
C ARG A 120 -12.73 2.96 -14.21
N ILE A 121 -13.91 3.50 -14.52
CA ILE A 121 -15.09 2.69 -14.85
C ILE A 121 -14.85 1.93 -16.15
N LEU A 122 -14.40 2.61 -17.21
CA LEU A 122 -14.11 1.98 -18.50
C LEU A 122 -13.01 0.91 -18.39
N LEU A 123 -11.97 1.20 -17.63
CA LEU A 123 -10.91 0.23 -17.36
C LEU A 123 -11.46 -1.00 -16.63
N ALA A 124 -12.30 -0.82 -15.59
CA ALA A 124 -12.91 -1.94 -14.90
C ALA A 124 -13.77 -2.80 -15.83
N GLU A 125 -14.59 -2.18 -16.69
CA GLU A 125 -15.41 -2.88 -17.69
C GLU A 125 -14.53 -3.70 -18.65
N TYR A 126 -13.45 -3.11 -19.17
CA TYR A 126 -12.50 -3.80 -20.04
C TYR A 126 -11.86 -4.99 -19.32
N LEU A 127 -11.31 -4.78 -18.12
CA LEU A 127 -10.51 -5.79 -17.42
C LEU A 127 -11.35 -6.99 -16.95
N VAL A 128 -12.63 -6.80 -16.61
CA VAL A 128 -13.54 -7.91 -16.27
C VAL A 128 -13.73 -8.87 -17.46
N GLY A 129 -13.71 -8.34 -18.69
CA GLY A 129 -13.82 -9.12 -19.92
C GLY A 129 -12.51 -9.78 -20.36
N GLN A 130 -11.39 -9.54 -19.68
CA GLN A 130 -10.06 -10.03 -20.08
C GLN A 130 -9.65 -11.29 -19.28
N PRO A 131 -9.67 -12.50 -19.88
CA PRO A 131 -9.32 -13.72 -19.16
C PRO A 131 -7.88 -13.72 -18.62
N GLN A 132 -6.96 -13.12 -19.37
CA GLN A 132 -5.55 -12.98 -18.97
C GLN A 132 -5.38 -12.08 -17.74
N TYR A 133 -6.27 -11.10 -17.56
CA TYR A 133 -6.27 -10.25 -16.38
C TYR A 133 -6.94 -10.95 -15.20
N MET A 134 -8.13 -11.54 -15.43
CA MET A 134 -8.92 -12.17 -14.37
C MET A 134 -8.25 -13.40 -13.76
N ASN A 135 -7.58 -14.20 -14.59
CA ASN A 135 -6.86 -15.42 -14.16
C ASN A 135 -5.35 -15.19 -14.00
N GLY A 136 -4.85 -14.01 -14.37
CA GLY A 136 -3.43 -13.69 -14.28
C GLY A 136 -3.00 -13.33 -12.87
N GLY A 137 -1.71 -13.58 -12.59
CA GLY A 137 -1.05 -13.12 -11.36
C GLY A 137 -0.82 -11.60 -11.34
N PRO A 138 -0.41 -11.03 -10.20
CA PRO A 138 -0.23 -9.58 -10.02
C PRO A 138 0.70 -8.94 -11.07
N LEU A 139 1.78 -9.63 -11.43
CA LEU A 139 2.74 -9.14 -12.44
C LEU A 139 2.10 -9.02 -13.82
N GLN A 140 1.33 -10.03 -14.23
CA GLN A 140 0.62 -10.01 -15.50
C GLN A 140 -0.44 -8.91 -15.53
N ARG A 141 -1.17 -8.71 -14.43
CA ARG A 141 -2.14 -7.61 -14.30
C ARG A 141 -1.48 -6.24 -14.38
N LEU A 142 -0.34 -6.06 -13.72
CA LEU A 142 0.46 -4.83 -13.80
C LEU A 142 0.99 -4.58 -15.20
N GLU A 143 1.42 -5.62 -15.91
CA GLU A 143 1.90 -5.49 -17.29
C GLU A 143 0.77 -5.07 -18.24
N ILE A 144 -0.43 -5.64 -18.09
CA ILE A 144 -1.62 -5.21 -18.86
C ILE A 144 -1.90 -3.72 -18.61
N LEU A 145 -1.90 -3.28 -17.34
CA LEU A 145 -2.11 -1.86 -17.00
C LEU A 145 -1.02 -0.96 -17.58
N LYS A 146 0.24 -1.40 -17.54
CA LYS A 146 1.36 -0.68 -18.12
C LYS A 146 1.18 -0.50 -19.64
N GLN A 147 0.86 -1.56 -20.37
CA GLN A 147 0.62 -1.52 -21.82
C GLN A 147 -0.53 -0.57 -22.19
N LEU A 148 -1.61 -0.59 -21.41
CA LEU A 148 -2.74 0.34 -21.61
C LEU A 148 -2.35 1.79 -21.34
N SER A 149 -1.52 2.05 -20.33
CA SER A 149 -1.02 3.39 -20.01
C SER A 149 -0.04 3.91 -21.06
N GLU A 150 0.88 3.07 -21.54
CA GLU A 150 1.83 3.39 -22.62
C GLU A 150 1.12 3.70 -23.94
N SER A 151 -0.05 3.09 -24.15
CA SER A 151 -0.91 3.36 -25.31
C SER A 151 -1.82 4.59 -25.11
N ASN A 152 -1.67 5.34 -24.01
CA ASN A 152 -2.51 6.48 -23.63
C ASN A 152 -4.01 6.15 -23.51
N LEU A 153 -4.36 4.88 -23.24
CA LEU A 153 -5.74 4.41 -23.06
C LEU A 153 -6.20 4.50 -21.60
N VAL A 154 -5.24 4.59 -20.68
CA VAL A 154 -5.48 4.72 -19.25
C VAL A 154 -4.60 5.82 -18.70
N ASP A 155 -5.20 6.73 -17.94
CA ASP A 155 -4.48 7.80 -17.27
C ASP A 155 -3.48 7.23 -16.26
N TRP A 156 -2.32 7.86 -16.16
CA TRP A 156 -1.28 7.46 -15.21
C TRP A 156 -1.79 7.38 -13.77
N SER A 157 -2.66 8.32 -13.35
CA SER A 157 -3.26 8.36 -12.02
C SER A 157 -4.14 7.12 -11.74
N VAL A 158 -4.82 6.61 -12.75
CA VAL A 158 -5.68 5.43 -12.68
C VAL A 158 -4.84 4.16 -12.64
N SER A 159 -3.85 4.04 -13.51
CA SER A 159 -2.86 2.96 -13.49
C SER A 159 -2.17 2.84 -12.12
N LEU A 160 -1.77 3.98 -11.54
CA LEU A 160 -1.18 4.06 -10.21
C LEU A 160 -2.15 3.60 -9.11
N ALA A 161 -3.43 3.97 -9.19
CA ALA A 161 -4.43 3.55 -8.22
C ALA A 161 -4.60 2.01 -8.21
N TYR A 162 -4.66 1.38 -9.38
CA TYR A 162 -4.71 -0.08 -9.49
C TYR A 162 -3.43 -0.75 -8.99
N ALA A 163 -2.26 -0.21 -9.32
CA ALA A 163 -0.99 -0.73 -8.81
C ALA A 163 -0.92 -0.71 -7.28
N ARG A 164 -1.43 0.36 -6.67
CA ARG A 164 -1.55 0.48 -5.20
C ARG A 164 -2.59 -0.47 -4.61
N LEU A 165 -3.70 -0.73 -5.31
CA LEU A 165 -4.68 -1.72 -4.87
C LEU A 165 -4.08 -3.13 -4.84
N TYR A 166 -3.26 -3.50 -5.83
CA TYR A 166 -2.55 -4.78 -5.80
C TYR A 166 -1.50 -4.84 -4.72
N ALA A 167 -0.73 -3.76 -4.53
CA ALA A 167 0.19 -3.65 -3.41
C ALA A 167 -0.54 -3.88 -2.09
N GLY A 168 -1.66 -3.17 -1.87
CA GLY A 168 -2.50 -3.33 -0.69
C GLY A 168 -3.03 -4.76 -0.52
N GLY A 169 -3.43 -5.42 -1.62
CA GLY A 169 -3.83 -6.83 -1.63
C GLY A 169 -2.72 -7.79 -1.19
N LEU A 170 -1.51 -7.61 -1.74
CA LEU A 170 -0.32 -8.38 -1.36
C LEU A 170 0.07 -8.12 0.11
N ILE A 171 -0.03 -6.88 0.57
CA ILE A 171 0.30 -6.46 1.94
C ILE A 171 -0.67 -7.05 2.96
N SER A 172 -1.96 -7.07 2.63
CA SER A 172 -3.02 -7.51 3.55
C SER A 172 -3.32 -9.01 3.49
N GLY A 173 -2.67 -9.77 2.61
CA GLY A 173 -3.01 -11.18 2.37
C GLY A 173 -4.44 -11.34 1.83
N GLY A 174 -4.92 -10.37 1.05
CA GLY A 174 -6.29 -10.33 0.56
C GLY A 174 -6.60 -11.54 -0.33
N LYS A 175 -7.56 -12.37 0.10
CA LYS A 175 -8.06 -13.56 -0.65
C LYS A 175 -8.63 -13.25 -2.04
N THR A 176 -8.86 -11.98 -2.36
CA THR A 176 -9.39 -11.48 -3.63
C THR A 176 -8.41 -11.60 -4.79
N TYR A 177 -7.13 -11.84 -4.52
CA TYR A 177 -6.15 -12.21 -5.53
C TYR A 177 -5.88 -13.70 -5.36
N GLN A 178 -6.18 -14.49 -6.41
CA GLN A 178 -5.87 -15.93 -6.55
C GLN A 178 -4.50 -16.30 -5.96
N PRO A 179 -4.22 -17.58 -5.59
CA PRO A 179 -3.05 -17.93 -4.77
C PRO A 179 -1.74 -17.57 -5.48
N VAL A 180 -1.28 -16.34 -5.24
CA VAL A 180 0.04 -15.86 -5.63
C VAL A 180 1.01 -16.58 -4.72
N THR A 181 2.03 -17.22 -5.29
CA THR A 181 3.06 -17.80 -4.43
C THR A 181 3.80 -16.68 -3.70
N PRO A 182 4.29 -16.89 -2.47
CA PRO A 182 4.97 -15.82 -1.73
C PRO A 182 6.17 -15.22 -2.48
N LEU A 183 6.87 -16.02 -3.30
CA LEU A 183 7.98 -15.57 -4.15
C LEU A 183 7.52 -14.64 -5.31
N GLU A 184 6.39 -14.94 -5.94
CA GLU A 184 5.79 -14.04 -6.93
C GLU A 184 5.32 -12.74 -6.28
N GLY A 185 4.78 -12.81 -5.05
CA GLY A 185 4.44 -11.65 -4.24
C GLY A 185 5.64 -10.74 -3.97
N LEU A 186 6.79 -11.33 -3.57
CA LEU A 186 8.04 -10.59 -3.38
C LEU A 186 8.50 -9.89 -4.67
N THR A 187 8.44 -10.61 -5.79
CA THR A 187 8.86 -10.09 -7.09
C THR A 187 7.97 -8.94 -7.53
N ALA A 188 6.65 -9.07 -7.36
CA ALA A 188 5.69 -8.01 -7.63
C ALA A 188 5.91 -6.78 -6.74
N LEU A 189 6.11 -6.98 -5.43
CA LEU A 189 6.36 -5.90 -4.49
C LEU A 189 7.66 -5.15 -4.81
N LYS A 190 8.70 -5.87 -5.23
CA LYS A 190 9.95 -5.28 -5.72
C LYS A 190 9.70 -4.41 -6.96
N GLN A 191 9.03 -4.93 -7.98
CA GLN A 191 8.73 -4.20 -9.21
C GLN A 191 7.89 -2.95 -8.95
N LEU A 192 6.86 -3.08 -8.10
CA LEU A 192 6.03 -1.95 -7.67
C LEU A 192 6.84 -0.84 -7.00
N LYS A 193 7.80 -1.20 -6.14
CA LYS A 193 8.70 -0.25 -5.48
C LYS A 193 9.71 0.37 -6.46
N ASP A 194 10.30 -0.42 -7.35
CA ASP A 194 11.30 0.07 -8.32
C ASP A 194 10.67 1.02 -9.34
N ASN A 195 9.39 0.83 -9.65
CA ASN A 195 8.60 1.74 -10.49
C ASN A 195 8.04 2.96 -9.71
N GLY A 196 8.37 3.12 -8.42
CA GLY A 196 7.88 4.23 -7.59
C GLY A 196 6.38 4.20 -7.26
N LEU A 197 5.70 3.07 -7.49
CA LEU A 197 4.25 2.92 -7.30
C LEU A 197 3.89 2.70 -5.83
N VAL A 198 4.86 2.18 -5.04
CA VAL A 198 4.71 1.86 -3.61
C VAL A 198 5.90 2.39 -2.82
N GLY A 199 5.63 3.00 -1.66
CA GLY A 199 6.65 3.52 -0.75
C GLY A 199 7.31 2.43 0.11
N TRP A 200 8.49 2.74 0.66
CA TRP A 200 9.29 1.84 1.51
C TRP A 200 8.54 1.31 2.74
N HIS A 201 7.66 2.12 3.34
CA HIS A 201 6.89 1.77 4.53
C HIS A 201 5.88 0.63 4.30
N TYR A 202 5.44 0.46 3.05
CA TYR A 202 4.59 -0.67 2.66
C TYR A 202 5.40 -1.91 2.28
N LYS A 203 6.66 -1.74 1.85
CA LYS A 203 7.51 -2.84 1.38
C LYS A 203 8.02 -3.69 2.54
N VAL A 204 8.65 -3.09 3.54
CA VAL A 204 9.47 -3.82 4.55
C VAL A 204 8.66 -4.85 5.37
N PRO A 205 7.48 -4.53 5.93
CA PRO A 205 6.73 -5.50 6.74
C PRO A 205 6.20 -6.68 5.91
N THR A 206 5.69 -6.39 4.72
CA THR A 206 5.12 -7.40 3.81
C THR A 206 6.20 -8.27 3.19
N GLU A 207 7.35 -7.70 2.87
CA GLU A 207 8.51 -8.43 2.40
C GLU A 207 8.95 -9.49 3.42
N ALA A 208 9.02 -9.15 4.71
CA ALA A 208 9.41 -10.07 5.77
C ALA A 208 8.44 -11.27 5.89
N ILE A 209 7.13 -11.03 5.76
CA ILE A 209 6.12 -12.08 5.78
C ILE A 209 6.26 -12.98 4.54
N LEU A 210 6.28 -12.38 3.35
CA LEU A 210 6.34 -13.13 2.09
C LEU A 210 7.62 -13.94 1.95
N VAL A 211 8.77 -13.43 2.40
CA VAL A 211 10.01 -14.22 2.37
C VAL A 211 10.00 -15.33 3.40
N ALA A 212 9.44 -15.11 4.60
CA ALA A 212 9.32 -16.16 5.61
C ALA A 212 8.44 -17.30 5.09
N GLU A 213 7.30 -16.99 4.46
CA GLU A 213 6.43 -17.97 3.81
C GLU A 213 7.13 -18.67 2.64
N ALA A 214 7.81 -17.92 1.75
CA ALA A 214 8.56 -18.49 0.64
C ALA A 214 9.61 -19.50 1.12
N LEU A 215 10.39 -19.14 2.14
CA LEU A 215 11.41 -19.99 2.73
C LEU A 215 10.80 -21.19 3.47
N ALA A 216 9.63 -21.03 4.08
CA ALA A 216 8.90 -22.10 4.73
C ALA A 216 8.29 -23.10 3.72
N MET A 217 8.02 -22.68 2.48
CA MET A 217 7.56 -23.59 1.42
C MET A 217 8.72 -24.25 0.67
N ASP A 218 9.92 -23.72 0.80
CA ASP A 218 11.12 -24.19 0.10
C ASP A 218 11.79 -25.34 0.84
N LYS A 219 11.46 -26.58 0.44
CA LYS A 219 12.05 -27.80 1.01
C LYS A 219 13.59 -27.81 0.96
N GLY A 220 14.16 -27.25 -0.12
CA GLY A 220 15.61 -27.15 -0.27
C GLY A 220 16.22 -26.26 0.79
N PHE A 221 15.59 -25.13 1.11
CA PHE A 221 16.03 -24.25 2.20
C PHE A 221 15.85 -24.90 3.58
N GLN A 222 14.74 -25.59 3.81
CA GLN A 222 14.48 -26.25 5.10
C GLN A 222 15.50 -27.35 5.42
N GLN A 223 15.93 -28.10 4.40
CA GLN A 223 16.88 -29.20 4.53
C GLN A 223 18.34 -28.76 4.36
N ALA A 224 18.57 -27.54 3.89
CA ALA A 224 19.90 -26.98 3.67
C ALA A 224 20.68 -26.84 4.99
N SER A 225 22.01 -26.92 4.87
CA SER A 225 22.88 -26.60 6.00
C SER A 225 22.68 -25.14 6.44
N PRO A 226 22.96 -24.79 7.71
CA PRO A 226 22.87 -23.40 8.15
C PRO A 226 23.69 -22.42 7.30
N TYR A 227 24.84 -22.86 6.77
CA TYR A 227 25.66 -22.08 5.85
C TYR A 227 24.95 -21.83 4.51
N ASP A 228 24.37 -22.87 3.91
CA ASP A 228 23.62 -22.76 2.66
C ASP A 228 22.34 -21.92 2.80
N GLN A 229 21.71 -21.96 3.99
CA GLN A 229 20.62 -21.06 4.33
C GLN A 229 21.08 -19.59 4.32
N LEU A 230 22.24 -19.27 4.89
CA LEU A 230 22.82 -17.93 4.85
C LEU A 230 23.17 -17.49 3.43
N LEU A 231 23.72 -18.40 2.60
CA LEU A 231 23.98 -18.13 1.18
C LEU A 231 22.69 -17.75 0.44
N LYS A 232 21.61 -18.50 0.65
CA LYS A 232 20.33 -18.21 0.02
C LYS A 232 19.76 -16.86 0.44
N LEU A 233 19.86 -16.50 1.72
CA LEU A 233 19.43 -15.19 2.21
C LEU A 233 20.26 -14.05 1.57
N ARG A 234 21.57 -14.23 1.45
CA ARG A 234 22.45 -13.30 0.74
C ARG A 234 22.06 -13.16 -0.74
N ASP A 235 21.70 -14.25 -1.40
CA ASP A 235 21.31 -14.21 -2.81
C ASP A 235 19.96 -13.51 -3.01
N LEU A 236 19.00 -13.69 -2.09
CA LEU A 236 17.73 -12.96 -2.10
C LEU A 236 17.93 -11.46 -1.92
N GLU A 237 18.85 -11.05 -1.02
CA GLU A 237 19.22 -9.64 -0.84
C GLU A 237 19.92 -9.08 -2.08
N ARG A 238 20.88 -9.80 -2.65
CA ARG A 238 21.59 -9.38 -3.88
C ARG A 238 20.64 -9.19 -5.06
N LYS A 239 19.59 -10.02 -5.15
CA LYS A 239 18.50 -9.87 -6.14
C LYS A 239 17.55 -8.70 -5.82
N GLY A 240 17.69 -8.06 -4.67
CA GLY A 240 16.82 -6.98 -4.19
C GLY A 240 15.40 -7.43 -3.82
N LEU A 241 15.20 -8.75 -3.66
CA LEU A 241 13.93 -9.34 -3.25
C LEU A 241 13.68 -9.12 -1.76
N ILE A 242 14.74 -9.09 -0.97
CA ILE A 242 14.71 -8.64 0.42
C ILE A 242 15.67 -7.48 0.65
N THR A 243 15.37 -6.69 1.66
CA THR A 243 16.20 -5.61 2.18
C THR A 243 17.24 -6.15 3.14
N MET A 244 18.28 -5.34 3.40
CA MET A 244 19.26 -5.62 4.44
C MET A 244 18.62 -5.79 5.82
N LEU A 245 17.53 -5.06 6.11
CA LEU A 245 16.78 -5.17 7.37
C LEU A 245 16.12 -6.54 7.51
N THR A 246 15.43 -7.00 6.48
CA THR A 246 14.79 -8.33 6.49
C THR A 246 15.83 -9.44 6.53
N LYS A 247 16.91 -9.33 5.74
CA LYS A 247 18.03 -10.28 5.78
C LYS A 247 18.62 -10.40 7.18
N LYS A 248 18.90 -9.27 7.83
CA LYS A 248 19.43 -9.20 9.21
C LYS A 248 18.60 -10.04 10.18
N GLU A 249 17.28 -9.96 10.12
CA GLU A 249 16.44 -10.71 11.06
C GLU A 249 16.44 -12.22 10.75
N LEU A 250 16.41 -12.59 9.46
CA LEU A 250 16.36 -13.99 9.04
C LEU A 250 17.70 -14.72 9.21
N GLU A 251 18.83 -14.03 9.09
CA GLU A 251 20.16 -14.65 9.18
C GLU A 251 20.56 -15.03 10.61
N LYS A 252 19.92 -14.46 11.66
CA LYS A 252 20.26 -14.71 13.07
C LYS A 252 20.22 -16.19 13.45
N LEU A 253 19.13 -16.88 13.12
CA LEU A 253 18.92 -18.27 13.53
C LEU A 253 19.86 -19.24 12.79
N PRO A 254 19.99 -19.20 11.45
CA PRO A 254 20.99 -20.00 10.74
C PRO A 254 22.42 -19.70 11.19
N ALA A 255 22.77 -18.42 11.38
CA ALA A 255 24.10 -18.04 11.87
C ALA A 255 24.40 -18.64 13.25
N TRP A 256 23.45 -18.53 14.19
CA TRP A 256 23.60 -19.12 15.50
C TRP A 256 23.76 -20.66 15.42
N ARG A 257 22.91 -21.34 14.64
CA ARG A 257 22.97 -22.80 14.45
C ARG A 257 24.32 -23.26 13.86
N MET A 258 24.83 -22.52 12.89
CA MET A 258 26.14 -22.79 12.28
C MET A 258 27.24 -22.71 13.35
N LEU A 259 27.29 -21.61 14.10
CA LEU A 259 28.34 -21.35 15.08
C LEU A 259 28.33 -22.31 16.28
N ILE A 260 27.16 -22.73 16.75
CA ILE A 260 27.07 -23.72 17.84
C ILE A 260 27.40 -25.14 17.38
N SER A 261 27.22 -25.45 16.09
CA SER A 261 27.57 -26.76 15.53
C SER A 261 29.08 -26.96 15.40
N GLU A 262 29.84 -25.86 15.33
CA GLU A 262 31.29 -25.86 15.36
C GLU A 262 31.80 -25.99 16.81
N THR A 263 32.00 -27.22 17.29
CA THR A 263 32.46 -27.49 18.67
C THR A 263 33.75 -26.76 19.03
N GLN A 264 34.64 -26.57 18.05
CA GLN A 264 35.88 -25.80 18.18
C GLN A 264 35.60 -24.31 18.34
N PHE A 265 34.61 -23.74 17.64
CA PHE A 265 34.20 -22.35 17.78
C PHE A 265 33.73 -22.08 19.21
N LEU A 266 32.87 -22.93 19.79
CA LEU A 266 32.37 -22.74 21.16
C LEU A 266 33.48 -22.74 22.21
N LYS A 267 34.47 -23.62 22.06
CA LYS A 267 35.60 -23.75 22.99
C LYS A 267 36.72 -22.75 22.74
N SER A 268 36.70 -22.06 21.60
CA SER A 268 37.75 -21.11 21.24
C SER A 268 37.69 -19.82 22.05
N ASP A 269 38.85 -19.15 22.13
CA ASP A 269 39.00 -17.87 22.81
C ASP A 269 38.20 -16.75 22.12
N PRO A 270 37.88 -15.66 22.85
CA PRO A 270 37.06 -14.57 22.32
C PRO A 270 37.67 -13.91 21.07
N ALA A 271 39.00 -13.88 20.96
CA ALA A 271 39.70 -13.35 19.80
C ALA A 271 39.42 -14.19 18.55
N VAL A 272 39.46 -15.53 18.65
CA VAL A 272 39.19 -16.45 17.54
C VAL A 272 37.73 -16.35 17.12
N LYS A 273 36.80 -16.31 18.10
CA LYS A 273 35.36 -16.11 17.84
C LYS A 273 35.10 -14.80 17.09
N LYS A 274 35.75 -13.72 17.50
CA LYS A 274 35.64 -12.40 16.85
C LYS A 274 36.18 -12.43 15.42
N THR A 275 37.32 -13.07 15.18
CA THR A 275 37.90 -13.22 13.83
C THR A 275 36.95 -13.98 12.92
N ARG A 276 36.45 -15.15 13.37
CA ARG A 276 35.50 -15.96 12.61
C ARG A 276 34.20 -15.21 12.28
N LEU A 277 33.63 -14.49 13.25
CA LEU A 277 32.46 -13.63 13.00
C LEU A 277 32.77 -12.50 12.01
N SER A 278 33.98 -11.94 12.06
CA SER A 278 34.42 -10.90 11.12
C SER A 278 34.60 -11.43 9.69
N GLU A 279 35.08 -12.67 9.54
CA GLU A 279 35.16 -13.37 8.24
C GLU A 279 33.77 -13.52 7.64
N LEU A 280 32.81 -14.08 8.39
CA LEU A 280 31.44 -14.26 7.94
C LEU A 280 30.76 -12.92 7.57
N LYS A 281 31.07 -11.85 8.29
CA LYS A 281 30.66 -10.50 7.93
C LYS A 281 31.30 -10.04 6.62
N SER A 282 32.59 -10.27 6.43
CA SER A 282 33.31 -9.89 5.20
C SER A 282 32.85 -10.67 3.96
N GLU A 283 32.42 -11.92 4.14
CA GLU A 283 31.80 -12.76 3.10
C GLU A 283 30.35 -12.33 2.75
N GLY A 284 29.81 -11.37 3.51
CA GLY A 284 28.44 -10.89 3.37
C GLY A 284 27.39 -11.89 3.84
N LEU A 285 27.76 -12.91 4.62
CA LEU A 285 26.85 -13.87 5.23
C LEU A 285 26.18 -13.32 6.48
N LEU A 286 26.84 -12.39 7.18
CA LEU A 286 26.29 -11.64 8.30
C LEU A 286 26.26 -10.15 7.98
N SER A 287 25.14 -9.51 8.31
CA SER A 287 25.06 -8.06 8.40
C SER A 287 25.91 -7.52 9.56
N ALA A 288 26.29 -6.24 9.45
CA ALA A 288 27.07 -5.56 10.49
C ALA A 288 26.39 -5.56 11.87
N SER A 289 25.06 -5.56 11.90
CA SER A 289 24.26 -5.59 13.12
C SER A 289 24.08 -6.99 13.70
N THR A 290 23.94 -8.03 12.89
CA THR A 290 23.92 -9.40 13.43
C THR A 290 25.29 -9.79 13.97
N TRP A 291 26.36 -9.28 13.35
CA TRP A 291 27.71 -9.42 13.89
C TRP A 291 27.82 -8.88 15.32
N SER A 292 27.26 -7.70 15.62
CA SER A 292 27.31 -7.15 16.99
C SER A 292 26.50 -7.99 17.98
N ASP A 293 25.33 -8.47 17.56
CA ASP A 293 24.45 -9.30 18.40
C ASP A 293 25.15 -10.63 18.75
N LEU A 294 25.66 -11.33 17.74
CA LEU A 294 26.38 -12.60 17.92
C LEU A 294 27.70 -12.39 18.68
N ALA A 295 28.46 -11.34 18.37
CA ALA A 295 29.68 -11.02 19.10
C ALA A 295 29.40 -10.74 20.58
N THR A 296 28.22 -10.22 20.93
CA THR A 296 27.82 -10.00 22.32
C THR A 296 27.44 -11.31 23.00
N ILE A 297 26.66 -12.17 22.32
CA ILE A 297 26.26 -13.50 22.83
C ILE A 297 27.48 -14.38 23.12
N PHE A 298 28.49 -14.36 22.26
CA PHE A 298 29.67 -15.23 22.36
C PHE A 298 30.84 -14.61 23.13
N ARG A 299 30.70 -13.38 23.62
CA ARG A 299 31.67 -12.84 24.58
C ARG A 299 31.55 -13.62 25.89
N PRO A 300 32.68 -13.99 26.51
CA PRO A 300 32.64 -14.40 27.90
C PRO A 300 32.05 -13.22 28.68
N VAL A 301 30.99 -13.49 29.45
CA VAL A 301 30.61 -12.61 30.55
C VAL A 301 31.90 -12.44 31.34
N PRO A 302 32.42 -11.22 31.56
CA PRO A 302 33.48 -11.07 32.53
C PRO A 302 32.89 -11.64 33.81
N LEU A 303 33.39 -12.82 34.22
CA LEU A 303 33.25 -13.24 35.61
C LEU A 303 33.75 -12.01 36.34
N ALA A 304 32.84 -11.32 37.03
CA ALA A 304 33.24 -10.29 37.96
C ALA A 304 34.32 -10.97 38.78
N THR A 305 35.58 -10.60 38.53
CA THR A 305 36.66 -10.93 39.44
C THR A 305 36.08 -10.57 40.80
N ASN A 306 36.06 -11.52 41.73
CA ASN A 306 35.68 -11.31 43.12
C ASN A 306 36.58 -10.21 43.71
N ASN A 307 36.36 -8.97 43.32
CA ASN A 307 36.64 -7.83 44.15
C ASN A 307 35.46 -7.84 45.09
N GLU A 308 35.63 -8.59 46.18
CA GLU A 308 34.91 -8.33 47.42
C GLU A 308 34.98 -6.83 47.66
N HIS A 309 33.95 -6.09 47.23
CA HIS A 309 33.59 -4.85 47.87
C HIS A 309 33.13 -5.26 49.26
N ARG A 310 34.11 -5.41 50.17
CA ARG A 310 33.84 -5.36 51.59
C ARG A 310 33.03 -4.08 51.81
N PRO A 311 31.83 -4.16 52.40
CA PRO A 311 31.12 -2.96 52.77
C PRO A 311 32.04 -2.12 53.65
N MET A 312 32.18 -0.85 53.30
CA MET A 312 32.99 0.11 54.04
C MET A 312 32.57 0.05 55.52
N PRO A 313 33.50 -0.12 56.47
CA PRO A 313 33.13 -0.13 57.88
C PRO A 313 32.45 1.20 58.21
N LEU A 314 31.31 1.12 58.90
CA LEU A 314 30.58 2.28 59.38
C LEU A 314 31.52 3.16 60.23
N PRO A 315 31.52 4.49 60.05
CA PRO A 315 32.34 5.38 60.86
C PRO A 315 31.97 5.21 62.34
N GLU A 316 32.99 4.98 63.18
CA GLU A 316 32.83 4.87 64.63
C GLU A 316 32.18 6.14 65.20
N LYS A 317 31.20 5.95 66.08
CA LYS A 317 30.59 7.05 66.85
C LYS A 317 31.71 7.81 67.57
N THR A 318 31.88 9.08 67.24
CA THR A 318 32.61 10.04 68.06
C THR A 318 32.11 9.95 69.50
N GLN A 319 33.00 9.53 70.40
CA GLN A 319 32.79 9.66 71.84
C GLN A 319 32.66 11.17 72.14
N ILE A 320 31.51 11.54 72.69
CA ILE A 320 31.32 12.87 73.29
C ILE A 320 32.16 12.87 74.58
N PRO A 321 33.07 13.83 74.79
CA PRO A 321 33.81 13.92 76.05
C PRO A 321 32.82 14.22 77.18
N ALA A 322 32.92 13.44 78.26
CA ALA A 322 32.15 13.64 79.47
C ALA A 322 32.53 14.97 80.14
N ASN A 323 31.52 15.76 80.46
CA ASN A 323 31.51 16.71 81.57
C ASN A 323 30.42 16.26 82.54
#